data_AF-A0A9W8J948-F1
#
_entry.id   AF-A0A9W8J948-F1
#
_cell.length_a   1.000
_cell.length_b   1.000
_cell.length_c   1.000
_cell.angle_alpha   90.00
_cell.angle_beta   90.00
_cell.angle_gamma   90.00
#
_symmetry.space_group_name_H-M   'P 1'
#
loop_
_entity.id
_entity.type
_entity.pdbx_description
1 polymer ?
#
loop_
_entity_poly.entity_id
_entity_poly.type
_entity_poly.pdbx_seq_one_letter_code
_entity_poly.pdbx_strand_id
1 'polypeptide(L)'
;MWYGVIPSGVSGNATGTYSIDGQPPVTFILNRPASSASAELSNQVFFETPLLSYDEHTVTVTYTAGGGIPLSLDRLVVREQVSVMSATFSASGFATATAWPSSSAAGYPASRGPYPNPMSGGAIAATVIGSVLGFALIVAALLFFWRRRRRAAAQMPPQGLVPPHVGDEKAVGKADTSSIFSRIREKIKKEKEELDYTKPPTETEQLPAYKVRNSGVEVEVVDRV
;
A
#
# COMPACT_ATOMS: atom_id res chain seq x y z
N MET A 1 12.11 -1.88 2.60
CA MET A 1 11.37 -2.91 1.83
C MET A 1 10.15 -2.27 1.16
N TRP A 2 9.94 -2.54 -0.12
CA TRP A 2 8.74 -2.13 -0.86
C TRP A 2 7.78 -3.31 -0.97
N TYR A 3 6.55 -3.13 -0.50
CA TYR A 3 5.48 -4.08 -0.70
C TYR A 3 4.43 -3.52 -1.66
N GLY A 4 3.85 -4.40 -2.47
CA GLY A 4 2.77 -4.05 -3.38
C GLY A 4 1.69 -5.13 -3.47
N VAL A 5 0.74 -4.86 -4.35
CA VAL A 5 -0.39 -5.72 -4.69
C VAL A 5 -0.32 -6.07 -6.17
N ILE A 6 -0.48 -7.35 -6.50
CA ILE A 6 -0.67 -7.79 -7.88
C ILE A 6 -2.17 -8.10 -8.09
N PRO A 7 -2.92 -7.25 -8.81
CA PRO A 7 -4.39 -7.34 -8.92
C PRO A 7 -4.81 -8.62 -9.63
N SER A 8 -5.98 -9.22 -9.38
CA SER A 8 -6.49 -10.35 -10.19
C SER A 8 -6.62 -10.01 -11.69
N GLY A 9 -6.52 -11.02 -12.55
CA GLY A 9 -6.72 -10.90 -14.01
C GLY A 9 -5.45 -10.59 -14.82
N VAL A 10 -4.28 -10.45 -14.19
CA VAL A 10 -2.99 -10.26 -14.89
C VAL A 10 -2.09 -11.47 -14.73
N SER A 11 -1.25 -11.77 -15.71
CA SER A 11 -0.28 -12.88 -15.64
C SER A 11 0.94 -12.57 -16.48
N GLY A 12 2.11 -13.06 -16.07
CA GLY A 12 3.35 -12.85 -16.81
C GLY A 12 4.44 -12.28 -15.91
N ASN A 13 5.36 -11.56 -16.53
CA ASN A 13 6.53 -11.02 -15.86
C ASN A 13 6.66 -9.54 -16.24
N ALA A 14 6.80 -8.67 -15.24
CA ALA A 14 7.23 -7.30 -15.43
C ALA A 14 8.59 -7.08 -14.77
N THR A 15 9.32 -6.06 -15.21
CA THR A 15 10.59 -5.69 -14.62
C THR A 15 10.55 -4.24 -14.15
N GLY A 16 11.29 -3.94 -13.11
CA GLY A 16 11.54 -2.58 -12.69
C GLY A 16 12.98 -2.45 -12.24
N THR A 17 13.43 -1.23 -12.05
CA THR A 17 14.71 -0.95 -11.43
C THR A 17 14.50 -0.01 -10.24
N TYR A 18 15.37 -0.11 -9.26
CA TYR A 18 15.47 0.90 -8.20
C TYR A 18 16.91 1.39 -8.07
N SER A 19 17.11 2.65 -7.73
CA SER A 19 18.40 3.20 -7.35
C SER A 19 18.28 3.95 -6.02
N ILE A 20 19.40 4.06 -5.32
CA ILE A 20 19.53 4.78 -4.05
C ILE A 20 20.58 5.84 -4.27
N ASP A 21 20.27 7.10 -3.98
CA ASP A 21 21.20 8.23 -4.06
C ASP A 21 21.93 8.37 -5.41
N GLY A 22 21.22 8.08 -6.51
CA GLY A 22 21.77 8.15 -7.87
C GLY A 22 22.76 7.03 -8.24
N GLN A 23 22.92 6.01 -7.39
CA GLN A 23 23.73 4.83 -7.70
C GLN A 23 23.20 4.04 -8.91
N PRO A 24 24.02 3.15 -9.53
CA PRO A 24 23.57 2.29 -10.61
C PRO A 24 22.27 1.54 -10.27
N PRO A 25 21.25 1.56 -11.16
CA PRO A 25 19.98 0.90 -10.88
C PRO A 25 20.09 -0.62 -10.71
N VAL A 26 19.38 -1.16 -9.73
CA VAL A 26 19.23 -2.59 -9.46
C VAL A 26 17.89 -3.08 -10.01
N THR A 27 17.93 -4.10 -10.87
CA THR A 27 16.74 -4.68 -11.47
C THR A 27 16.01 -5.63 -10.50
N PHE A 28 14.70 -5.50 -10.42
CA PHE A 28 13.81 -6.45 -9.78
C PHE A 28 12.76 -6.98 -10.77
N ILE A 29 12.21 -8.16 -10.47
CA ILE A 29 11.25 -8.85 -11.35
C ILE A 29 9.94 -9.06 -10.58
N LEU A 30 8.85 -8.64 -11.18
CA LEU A 30 7.49 -8.92 -10.76
C LEU A 30 7.03 -10.18 -11.50
N ASN A 31 7.04 -11.32 -10.83
CA ASN A 31 6.60 -12.58 -11.43
C ASN A 31 5.19 -12.94 -10.93
N ARG A 32 4.28 -13.20 -11.87
CA ARG A 32 3.01 -13.84 -11.54
C ARG A 32 2.76 -15.07 -12.41
N PRO A 33 2.77 -16.26 -11.80
CA PRO A 33 2.34 -17.49 -12.46
C PRO A 33 0.90 -17.38 -12.97
N ALA A 34 0.63 -17.90 -14.16
CA ALA A 34 -0.72 -17.93 -14.74
C ALA A 34 -1.73 -18.67 -13.84
N SER A 35 -1.29 -19.67 -13.07
CA SER A 35 -2.12 -20.39 -12.09
C SER A 35 -2.64 -19.51 -10.96
N SER A 36 -2.00 -18.35 -10.71
CA SER A 36 -2.39 -17.39 -9.68
C SER A 36 -3.09 -16.15 -10.26
N ALA A 37 -3.42 -16.16 -11.55
CA ALA A 37 -4.05 -15.01 -12.22
C ALA A 37 -5.45 -14.69 -11.65
N SER A 38 -6.16 -15.66 -11.08
CA SER A 38 -7.53 -15.48 -10.59
C SER A 38 -7.64 -14.82 -9.22
N ALA A 39 -6.56 -14.76 -8.43
CA ALA A 39 -6.58 -14.25 -7.06
C ALA A 39 -5.61 -13.09 -6.89
N GLU A 40 -6.05 -12.00 -6.27
CA GLU A 40 -5.18 -10.88 -5.90
C GLU A 40 -4.08 -11.34 -4.94
N LEU A 41 -2.83 -10.96 -5.24
CA LEU A 41 -1.68 -11.21 -4.37
C LEU A 41 -1.34 -9.93 -3.63
N SER A 42 -1.70 -9.84 -2.36
CA SER A 42 -1.32 -8.73 -1.49
C SER A 42 -0.01 -9.02 -0.76
N ASN A 43 0.55 -7.99 -0.11
CA ASN A 43 1.77 -8.09 0.69
C ASN A 43 2.99 -8.68 -0.06
N GLN A 44 3.07 -8.50 -1.38
CA GLN A 44 4.19 -9.01 -2.17
C GLN A 44 5.39 -8.10 -2.00
N VAL A 45 6.54 -8.67 -1.62
CA VAL A 45 7.80 -7.93 -1.57
C VAL A 45 8.33 -7.81 -2.99
N PHE A 46 8.48 -6.58 -3.48
CA PHE A 46 9.04 -6.34 -4.83
C PHE A 46 10.55 -6.22 -4.78
N PHE A 47 11.08 -5.46 -3.81
CA PHE A 47 12.50 -5.38 -3.54
C PHE A 47 12.78 -4.96 -2.09
N GLU A 48 14.00 -5.28 -1.65
CA GLU A 48 14.57 -4.86 -0.38
C GLU A 48 15.86 -4.09 -0.64
N THR A 49 15.99 -2.93 -0.01
CA THR A 49 17.20 -2.12 -0.07
C THR A 49 18.26 -2.70 0.86
N PRO A 50 19.56 -2.59 0.55
CA PRO A 50 20.62 -2.93 1.49
C PRO A 50 20.56 -2.04 2.74
N LEU A 51 21.37 -2.37 3.76
CA LEU A 51 21.53 -1.52 4.93
C LEU A 51 22.14 -0.18 4.51
N LEU A 52 21.40 0.89 4.78
CA LEU A 52 21.83 2.26 4.54
C LEU A 52 22.33 2.89 5.83
N SER A 53 23.15 3.92 5.70
CA SER A 53 23.54 4.77 6.83
C SER A 53 22.33 5.52 7.41
N TYR A 54 22.49 6.07 8.62
CA TYR A 54 21.51 6.97 9.21
C TYR A 54 21.62 8.37 8.55
N ASP A 55 21.17 8.47 7.30
CA ASP A 55 21.15 9.72 6.54
C ASP A 55 19.85 9.86 5.72
N GLU A 56 19.66 11.03 5.10
CA GLU A 56 18.61 11.23 4.11
C GLU A 56 18.97 10.49 2.81
N HIS A 57 18.09 9.60 2.38
CA HIS A 57 18.28 8.79 1.19
C HIS A 57 17.14 8.98 0.20
N THR A 58 17.47 9.06 -1.09
CA THR A 58 16.46 9.10 -2.17
C THR A 58 16.39 7.74 -2.85
N VAL A 59 15.21 7.12 -2.83
CA VAL A 59 14.94 5.88 -3.56
C VAL A 59 14.16 6.20 -4.82
N THR A 60 14.79 6.01 -5.98
CA THR A 60 14.15 6.17 -7.28
C THR A 60 13.73 4.81 -7.80
N VAL A 61 12.46 4.65 -8.17
CA VAL A 61 11.94 3.41 -8.76
C VAL A 61 11.44 3.68 -10.15
N THR A 62 11.95 2.93 -11.12
CA THR A 62 11.57 3.01 -12.52
C THR A 62 10.90 1.70 -12.92
N TYR A 63 9.65 1.78 -13.34
CA TYR A 63 8.92 0.63 -13.84
C TYR A 63 9.11 0.49 -15.35
N THR A 64 9.53 -0.69 -15.81
CA THR A 64 9.60 -1.02 -17.23
C THR A 64 8.44 -1.94 -17.56
N ALA A 65 7.45 -1.42 -18.28
CA ALA A 65 6.25 -2.17 -18.62
C ALA A 65 6.59 -3.50 -19.32
N GLY A 66 6.06 -4.60 -18.79
CA GLY A 66 6.22 -5.95 -19.32
C GLY A 66 5.16 -6.89 -18.74
N GLY A 67 4.64 -7.83 -19.53
CA GLY A 67 3.72 -8.88 -19.04
C GLY A 67 2.39 -8.40 -18.43
N GLY A 68 1.98 -7.15 -18.65
CA GLY A 68 0.68 -6.62 -18.21
C GLY A 68 0.49 -6.48 -16.69
N ILE A 69 1.54 -6.65 -15.87
CA ILE A 69 1.46 -6.54 -14.41
C ILE A 69 1.75 -5.09 -13.99
N PRO A 70 0.79 -4.31 -13.47
CA PRO A 70 1.07 -2.94 -13.04
C PRO A 70 2.01 -2.90 -11.82
N LEU A 71 2.87 -1.88 -11.74
CA LEU A 71 3.58 -1.57 -10.50
C LEU A 71 2.61 -0.87 -9.55
N SER A 72 2.49 -1.39 -8.33
CA SER A 72 1.71 -0.80 -7.25
C SER A 72 2.58 -0.59 -6.01
N LEU A 73 2.24 0.43 -5.23
CA LEU A 73 2.79 0.63 -3.90
C LEU A 73 1.66 0.43 -2.89
N ASP A 74 1.84 -0.54 -2.01
CA ASP A 74 0.92 -0.79 -0.89
C ASP A 74 1.51 -0.22 0.40
N ARG A 75 2.73 -0.65 0.74
CA ARG A 75 3.46 -0.13 1.89
C ARG A 75 4.96 -0.03 1.62
N LEU A 76 5.55 1.05 2.09
CA LEU A 76 7.00 1.19 2.21
C LEU A 76 7.38 1.00 3.67
N VAL A 77 8.15 -0.05 3.97
CA VAL A 77 8.60 -0.35 5.32
C VAL A 77 10.07 0.04 5.45
N VAL A 78 10.32 1.07 6.26
CA VAL A 78 11.66 1.50 6.67
C VAL A 78 11.96 0.86 8.02
N ARG A 79 13.05 0.10 8.10
CA ARG A 79 13.51 -0.52 9.34
C ARG A 79 14.93 -0.07 9.63
N GLU A 80 15.15 0.42 10.83
CA GLU A 80 16.50 0.55 11.36
C GLU A 80 16.98 -0.87 11.68
N GLN A 81 17.96 -1.37 10.93
CA GLN A 81 18.70 -2.53 11.39
C GLN A 81 19.84 -2.01 12.25
N VAL A 82 19.69 -2.19 13.56
CA VAL A 82 20.84 -2.12 14.46
C VAL A 82 21.72 -3.28 14.03
N SER A 83 22.78 -3.00 13.28
CA SER A 83 23.81 -3.98 12.98
C SER A 83 24.43 -4.35 14.32
N VAL A 84 23.89 -5.37 14.97
CA VAL A 84 24.58 -6.09 16.01
C VAL A 84 25.76 -6.73 15.30
N MET A 85 26.86 -5.99 15.22
CA MET A 85 28.15 -6.58 14.94
C MET A 85 28.31 -7.67 15.99
N SER A 86 27.97 -8.91 15.63
CA SER A 86 28.51 -10.07 16.31
C SER A 86 30.00 -9.87 16.19
N ALA A 87 30.61 -9.39 17.27
CA ALA A 87 32.04 -9.43 17.43
C ALA A 87 32.40 -10.92 17.35
N THR A 88 32.68 -11.39 16.14
CA THR A 88 33.35 -12.65 15.92
C THR A 88 34.67 -12.46 16.63
N PHE A 89 34.77 -12.96 17.87
CA PHE A 89 36.02 -13.15 18.54
C PHE A 89 36.82 -14.09 17.65
N SER A 90 37.65 -13.52 16.77
CA SER A 90 38.66 -14.27 16.05
C SER A 90 39.60 -14.85 17.10
N ALA A 91 39.35 -16.09 17.48
CA ALA A 91 40.36 -16.91 18.11
C ALA A 91 41.54 -16.95 17.13
N SER A 92 42.66 -16.36 17.54
CA SER A 92 43.91 -16.31 16.80
C SER A 92 44.47 -17.73 16.64
N GLY A 93 44.00 -18.44 15.61
CA GLY A 93 44.63 -19.66 15.12
C GLY A 93 45.71 -19.29 14.11
N PHE A 94 46.96 -19.59 14.46
CA PHE A 94 48.12 -19.47 13.57
C PHE A 94 47.88 -20.27 12.28
N ALA A 95 47.77 -19.59 11.14
CA ALA A 95 47.84 -20.22 9.83
C ALA A 95 48.91 -19.51 8.99
N THR A 96 49.91 -20.30 8.64
CA THR A 96 51.08 -20.01 7.82
C THR A 96 50.71 -19.31 6.50
N ALA A 97 51.46 -18.25 6.20
CA ALA A 97 51.34 -17.44 4.99
C ALA A 97 51.76 -18.22 3.74
N THR A 98 50.96 -18.12 2.68
CA THR A 98 51.42 -18.31 1.30
C THR A 98 50.96 -17.11 0.48
N ALA A 99 51.93 -16.34 0.01
CA ALA A 99 51.73 -15.08 -0.69
C ALA A 99 51.26 -15.29 -2.15
N TRP A 100 50.37 -14.43 -2.62
CA TRP A 100 50.08 -14.23 -4.05
C TRP A 100 49.84 -12.72 -4.30
N PRO A 101 50.32 -12.12 -5.42
CA PRO A 101 50.50 -10.69 -5.51
C PRO A 101 49.25 -9.93 -6.01
N SER A 102 49.05 -8.80 -5.33
CA SER A 102 48.71 -7.46 -5.82
C SER A 102 48.04 -7.31 -7.20
N SER A 103 46.79 -6.82 -7.17
CA SER A 103 46.26 -5.92 -8.20
C SER A 103 45.73 -4.66 -7.52
N SER A 104 46.30 -3.54 -7.92
CA SER A 104 46.06 -2.18 -7.42
C SER A 104 44.72 -1.65 -7.94
N ALA A 105 43.81 -1.29 -7.03
CA ALA A 105 42.63 -0.49 -7.34
C ALA A 105 42.70 0.83 -6.54
N ALA A 106 42.61 1.93 -7.29
CA ALA A 106 42.79 3.30 -6.82
C ALA A 106 41.74 3.69 -5.76
N GLY A 107 42.21 4.32 -4.69
CA GLY A 107 41.37 4.89 -3.64
C GLY A 107 40.75 6.22 -4.06
N TYR A 108 39.42 6.30 -3.95
CA TYR A 108 38.70 7.57 -3.99
C TYR A 108 38.63 8.16 -2.57
N PRO A 109 38.81 9.49 -2.40
CA PRO A 109 38.72 10.13 -1.09
C PRO A 109 37.25 10.17 -0.62
N ALA A 110 36.96 9.46 0.48
CA ALA A 110 35.67 9.55 1.15
C ALA A 110 35.55 10.92 1.85
N SER A 111 34.71 11.80 1.31
CA SER A 111 34.26 13.01 2.00
C SER A 111 33.34 12.61 3.16
N ARG A 112 33.87 12.63 4.38
CA ARG A 112 33.10 12.46 5.62
C ARG A 112 32.20 13.68 5.82
N GLY A 113 30.93 13.55 5.46
CA GLY A 113 29.90 14.53 5.78
C GLY A 113 29.66 14.60 7.31
N PRO A 114 29.23 15.77 7.84
CA PRO A 114 28.93 15.94 9.26
C PRO A 114 27.74 15.05 9.68
N TYR A 115 28.01 14.01 10.47
CA TYR A 115 26.98 13.14 11.02
C TYR A 115 26.01 13.94 11.92
N PRO A 116 24.67 13.84 11.72
CA PRO A 116 23.71 14.43 12.63
C PRO A 116 23.77 13.75 13.99
N ASN A 117 23.88 14.56 15.05
CA ASN A 117 24.03 14.08 16.42
C ASN A 117 22.85 13.22 16.86
N PRO A 118 23.07 12.11 17.60
CA PRO A 118 22.00 11.26 18.11
C PRO A 118 21.05 12.07 18.99
N MET A 119 19.75 11.96 18.72
CA MET A 119 18.73 12.68 19.49
C MET A 119 18.81 12.30 20.97
N SER A 120 18.97 13.33 21.82
CA SER A 120 18.98 13.22 23.27
C SER A 120 17.73 12.50 23.77
N GLY A 121 17.89 11.48 24.61
CA GLY A 121 16.78 10.71 25.19
C GLY A 121 15.73 11.54 25.91
N GLY A 122 16.05 12.79 26.27
CA GLY A 122 15.08 13.75 26.81
C GLY A 122 13.94 14.12 25.84
N ALA A 123 14.18 14.09 24.53
CA ALA A 123 13.15 14.40 23.53
C ALA A 123 12.04 13.33 23.47
N ILE A 124 12.38 12.07 23.74
CA ILE A 124 11.42 10.96 23.72
C ILE A 124 10.52 11.01 24.98
N ALA A 125 11.07 11.37 26.14
CA ALA A 125 10.30 11.45 27.39
C ALA A 125 9.24 12.57 27.39
N ALA A 126 9.49 13.68 26.69
CA ALA A 126 8.59 14.83 26.68
C ALA A 126 7.26 14.57 25.94
N THR A 127 7.28 13.73 24.89
CA THR A 127 6.10 13.48 24.06
C THR A 127 5.02 12.68 24.80
N VAL A 128 5.43 11.71 25.62
CA VAL A 128 4.49 10.85 26.37
C VAL A 128 3.75 11.65 27.43
N ILE A 129 4.46 12.49 28.19
CA ILE A 129 3.85 13.34 29.23
C ILE A 129 2.89 14.37 28.58
N GLY A 130 3.32 14.97 27.47
CA GLY A 130 2.49 15.93 26.72
C GLY A 130 1.21 15.29 26.16
N SER A 131 1.29 14.06 25.66
CA SER A 131 0.12 13.33 25.11
C SER A 131 -0.94 13.05 26.18
N VAL A 132 -0.53 12.63 27.38
CA VAL A 132 -1.48 12.31 28.48
C VAL A 132 -2.22 13.57 28.94
N LEU A 133 -1.50 14.67 29.15
CA LEU A 133 -2.09 15.97 29.54
C LEU A 133 -2.96 16.55 28.41
N GLY A 134 -2.49 16.49 27.17
CA GLY A 134 -3.23 16.97 26.00
C GLY A 134 -4.53 16.19 25.78
N PHE A 135 -4.47 14.86 25.86
CA PHE A 135 -5.65 14.00 25.70
C PHE A 135 -6.69 14.26 26.81
N ALA A 136 -6.26 14.41 28.06
CA ALA A 136 -7.16 14.74 29.17
C ALA A 136 -7.90 16.07 28.94
N LEU A 137 -7.21 17.10 28.43
CA LEU A 137 -7.82 18.39 28.09
C LEU A 137 -8.82 18.28 26.93
N ILE A 138 -8.50 17.50 25.89
CA ILE A 138 -9.40 17.28 24.75
C ILE A 138 -10.69 16.56 25.19
N VAL A 139 -10.58 15.51 26.01
CA VAL A 139 -11.74 14.78 26.55
C VAL A 139 -12.59 15.68 27.44
N ALA A 140 -11.97 16.48 28.30
CA ALA A 140 -12.69 17.44 29.14
C ALA A 140 -13.44 18.49 28.30
N ALA A 141 -12.82 19.01 27.24
CA ALA A 141 -13.46 19.95 26.32
C ALA A 141 -14.66 19.33 25.58
N LEU A 142 -14.52 18.11 25.05
CA LEU A 142 -15.61 17.40 24.38
C LEU A 142 -16.79 17.15 25.33
N LEU A 143 -16.51 16.68 26.55
CA LEU A 143 -17.55 16.47 27.56
C LEU A 143 -18.24 17.77 27.96
N PHE A 144 -17.50 18.87 28.09
CA PHE A 144 -18.06 20.19 28.37
C PHE A 144 -18.99 20.67 27.26
N PHE A 145 -18.58 20.54 25.99
CA PHE A 145 -19.40 20.92 24.83
C PHE A 145 -20.66 20.04 24.71
N TRP A 146 -20.55 18.73 24.92
CA TRP A 146 -21.71 17.84 24.91
C TRP A 146 -22.67 18.12 26.06
N ARG A 147 -22.15 18.37 27.27
CA ARG A 147 -22.98 18.73 28.42
C ARG A 147 -23.68 20.07 28.23
N ARG A 148 -23.01 21.05 27.60
CA ARG A 148 -23.62 22.34 27.25
C ARG A 148 -24.75 22.16 26.24
N ARG A 149 -24.55 21.33 25.20
CA ARG A 149 -25.56 21.11 24.16
C ARG A 149 -26.82 20.45 24.69
N ARG A 150 -26.71 19.54 25.66
CA ARG A 150 -27.88 18.88 26.29
C ARG A 150 -28.79 19.85 27.06
N ARG A 151 -28.27 20.96 27.57
CA ARG A 151 -29.09 21.95 28.31
C ARG A 151 -29.97 22.81 27.40
N ALA A 152 -29.63 22.94 26.11
CA ALA A 152 -30.43 23.72 25.16
C ALA A 152 -31.72 23.01 24.71
N ALA A 153 -31.78 21.67 24.81
CA ALA A 153 -32.96 20.91 24.41
C ALA A 153 -34.09 20.90 25.46
N ALA A 154 -33.81 21.29 26.70
CA ALA A 154 -34.81 21.30 27.78
C ALA A 154 -35.65 22.59 27.85
N GLN A 155 -35.44 23.55 26.95
CA GLN A 155 -36.16 24.83 26.92
C GLN A 155 -37.04 25.03 25.69
N MET A 156 -37.35 23.99 24.91
CA MET A 156 -38.41 24.13 23.91
C MET A 156 -39.76 24.06 24.64
N PRO A 157 -40.54 25.16 24.70
CA PRO A 157 -41.90 25.10 25.22
C PRO A 157 -42.68 24.09 24.38
N PRO A 158 -43.56 23.27 24.99
CA PRO A 158 -44.41 22.33 24.26
C PRO A 158 -45.26 23.13 23.26
N GLN A 159 -44.86 23.09 22.00
CA GLN A 159 -45.67 23.58 20.90
C GLN A 159 -46.96 22.76 20.93
N GLY A 160 -48.07 23.47 21.16
CA GLY A 160 -49.37 22.89 21.42
C GLY A 160 -49.78 21.87 20.35
N LEU A 161 -50.40 20.80 20.82
CA LEU A 161 -51.18 19.86 20.02
C LEU A 161 -52.07 20.63 19.04
N VAL A 162 -51.71 20.64 17.77
CA VAL A 162 -52.69 20.77 16.71
C VAL A 162 -53.26 19.37 16.50
N PRO A 163 -54.56 19.13 16.77
CA PRO A 163 -55.16 17.81 16.61
C PRO A 163 -55.06 17.37 15.14
N PRO A 164 -54.75 16.10 14.87
CA PRO A 164 -54.70 15.58 13.51
C PRO A 164 -56.10 15.63 12.91
N HIS A 165 -56.21 16.36 11.80
CA HIS A 165 -57.37 16.37 10.94
C HIS A 165 -57.60 14.94 10.43
N VAL A 166 -58.74 14.37 10.83
CA VAL A 166 -59.29 13.13 10.30
C VAL A 166 -59.58 13.36 8.81
N GLY A 167 -58.88 12.63 7.94
CA GLY A 167 -59.00 12.74 6.50
C GLY A 167 -58.48 11.48 5.84
N ASP A 168 -59.43 10.58 5.60
CA ASP A 168 -59.46 9.55 4.57
C ASP A 168 -58.32 8.51 4.54
N GLU A 169 -58.57 7.51 5.37
CA GLU A 169 -58.31 6.10 5.15
C GLU A 169 -58.45 5.68 3.67
N LYS A 170 -57.32 5.61 2.96
CA LYS A 170 -57.17 4.66 1.85
C LYS A 170 -56.09 3.66 2.20
N ALA A 171 -56.51 2.41 2.28
CA ALA A 171 -55.73 1.22 2.53
C ALA A 171 -54.42 1.21 1.71
N VAL A 172 -53.31 1.58 2.36
CA VAL A 172 -51.97 1.29 1.87
C VAL A 172 -51.67 -0.14 2.28
N GLY A 173 -51.71 -1.02 1.28
CA GLY A 173 -51.51 -2.45 1.44
C GLY A 173 -50.21 -2.77 2.17
N LYS A 174 -50.30 -3.77 3.04
CA LYS A 174 -49.15 -4.48 3.60
C LYS A 174 -48.23 -4.87 2.43
N ALA A 175 -47.07 -4.26 2.36
CA ALA A 175 -46.03 -4.68 1.44
C ALA A 175 -45.60 -6.09 1.84
N ASP A 176 -46.07 -7.09 1.11
CA ASP A 176 -45.64 -8.48 1.21
C ASP A 176 -44.15 -8.57 0.87
N THR A 177 -43.31 -8.55 1.89
CA THR A 177 -41.86 -8.73 1.80
C THR A 177 -41.45 -10.12 1.29
N SER A 178 -42.40 -11.05 1.17
CA SER A 178 -42.19 -12.41 0.64
C SER A 178 -41.84 -12.42 -0.86
N SER A 179 -42.28 -11.40 -1.63
CA SER A 179 -42.05 -11.30 -3.08
C SER A 179 -40.60 -10.95 -3.46
N ILE A 180 -39.87 -10.28 -2.57
CA ILE A 180 -38.49 -9.85 -2.85
C ILE A 180 -37.53 -11.03 -2.79
N PHE A 181 -37.72 -11.95 -1.84
CA PHE A 181 -36.83 -13.10 -1.66
C PHE A 181 -36.98 -14.17 -2.76
N SER A 182 -38.16 -14.33 -3.36
CA SER A 182 -38.36 -15.29 -4.45
C SER A 182 -37.65 -14.86 -5.75
N ARG A 183 -37.62 -13.56 -6.06
CA ARG A 183 -36.89 -13.03 -7.23
C ARG A 183 -35.37 -13.19 -7.12
N ILE A 184 -34.81 -13.06 -5.91
CA ILE A 184 -33.36 -13.25 -5.69
C ILE A 184 -32.98 -14.73 -5.86
N ARG A 185 -33.81 -15.66 -5.38
CA ARG A 185 -33.55 -17.10 -5.48
C ARG A 185 -33.58 -17.61 -6.93
N GLU A 186 -34.46 -17.07 -7.77
CA GLU A 186 -34.52 -17.40 -9.20
C GLU A 186 -33.28 -16.92 -9.96
N LYS A 187 -32.79 -15.70 -9.70
CA LYS A 187 -31.58 -15.19 -10.35
C LYS A 187 -30.35 -16.05 -10.05
N ILE A 188 -30.19 -16.50 -8.81
CA ILE A 188 -29.04 -17.33 -8.40
C ILE A 188 -29.09 -18.74 -9.04
N LYS A 189 -30.29 -19.29 -9.26
CA LYS A 189 -30.44 -20.60 -9.91
C LYS A 189 -30.09 -20.51 -11.40
N LYS A 190 -30.51 -19.44 -12.08
CA LYS A 190 -30.23 -19.24 -13.51
C LYS A 190 -28.75 -18.99 -13.79
N GLU A 191 -28.04 -18.28 -12.92
CA GLU A 191 -26.60 -18.02 -13.06
C GLU A 191 -25.74 -19.29 -12.83
N LYS A 192 -26.24 -20.26 -12.05
CA LYS A 192 -25.57 -21.55 -11.87
C LYS A 192 -25.72 -22.52 -13.05
N GLU A 193 -26.81 -22.43 -13.82
CA GLU A 193 -26.98 -23.24 -15.04
C GLU A 193 -26.16 -22.71 -16.22
N GLU A 194 -25.81 -21.42 -16.23
CA GLU A 194 -24.99 -20.81 -17.28
C GLU A 194 -23.47 -21.07 -17.09
N LEU A 195 -23.05 -21.54 -15.90
CA LEU A 195 -21.65 -21.85 -15.60
C LEU A 195 -21.21 -23.27 -16.02
N ASP A 196 -22.11 -24.13 -16.50
CA ASP A 196 -21.79 -25.48 -16.98
C ASP A 196 -21.55 -25.50 -18.50
N TYR A 197 -20.71 -24.58 -18.98
CA TYR A 197 -20.26 -24.54 -20.38
C TYR A 197 -19.04 -25.45 -20.56
N THR A 198 -19.26 -26.77 -20.56
CA THR A 198 -18.34 -27.72 -21.20
C THR A 198 -18.52 -27.66 -22.71
N LYS A 199 -18.05 -26.58 -23.34
CA LYS A 199 -17.84 -26.55 -24.79
C LYS A 199 -16.35 -26.29 -25.04
N PRO A 200 -15.59 -27.25 -25.59
CA PRO A 200 -14.20 -27.02 -25.92
C PRO A 200 -14.11 -25.94 -27.01
N PRO A 201 -13.16 -24.99 -26.94
CA PRO A 201 -12.98 -23.99 -27.96
C PRO A 201 -12.42 -24.63 -29.23
N THR A 202 -13.27 -24.74 -30.25
CA THR A 202 -12.87 -25.05 -31.62
C THR A 202 -12.39 -23.77 -32.30
N GLU A 203 -11.08 -23.76 -32.59
CA GLU A 203 -10.45 -23.24 -33.81
C GLU A 203 -10.38 -21.71 -34.05
N THR A 204 -9.16 -21.21 -33.91
CA THR A 204 -8.41 -20.34 -34.84
C THR A 204 -9.18 -19.21 -35.56
N GLU A 205 -9.39 -18.10 -34.87
CA GLU A 205 -9.69 -16.83 -35.54
C GLU A 205 -8.46 -15.90 -35.47
N GLN A 206 -7.77 -15.76 -36.62
CA GLN A 206 -6.72 -14.76 -36.81
C GLN A 206 -7.34 -13.36 -36.72
N LEU A 207 -7.08 -12.67 -35.63
CA LEU A 207 -7.51 -11.28 -35.45
C LEU A 207 -6.69 -10.34 -36.35
N PRO A 208 -7.33 -9.36 -37.03
CA PRO A 208 -6.64 -8.36 -37.82
C PRO A 208 -5.82 -7.43 -36.92
N ALA A 209 -4.65 -7.02 -37.44
CA ALA A 209 -3.69 -6.15 -36.78
C ALA A 209 -4.36 -4.86 -36.24
N TYR A 210 -4.41 -4.72 -34.92
CA TYR A 210 -4.86 -3.50 -34.28
C TYR A 210 -3.73 -2.47 -34.31
N LYS A 211 -3.98 -1.33 -34.97
CA LYS A 211 -3.08 -0.17 -34.97
C LYS A 211 -3.32 0.62 -33.69
N VAL A 212 -2.42 0.46 -32.72
CA VAL A 212 -2.40 1.27 -31.48
C VAL A 212 -2.17 2.73 -31.85
N ARG A 213 -3.19 3.57 -31.59
CA ARG A 213 -3.03 5.03 -31.56
C ARG A 213 -2.54 5.39 -30.16
N ASN A 214 -1.26 5.75 -30.05
CA ASN A 214 -0.72 6.41 -28.86
C ASN A 214 -1.46 7.74 -28.66
N SER A 215 -2.39 7.77 -27.70
CA SER A 215 -2.84 9.03 -27.10
C SER A 215 -1.75 9.48 -26.14
N GLY A 216 -0.98 10.49 -26.54
CA GLY A 216 0.06 11.08 -25.73
C GLY A 216 -0.50 11.60 -24.40
N VAL A 217 0.01 11.03 -23.32
CA VAL A 217 0.11 11.72 -22.03
C VAL A 217 1.58 12.12 -21.93
N GLU A 218 1.84 13.40 -22.19
CA GLU A 218 3.15 14.01 -22.07
C GLU A 218 3.43 14.17 -20.56
N VAL A 219 4.40 13.43 -20.04
CA VAL A 219 4.96 13.67 -18.70
C VAL A 219 6.25 14.46 -18.93
N GLU A 220 6.19 15.74 -18.57
CA GLU A 220 7.30 16.68 -18.64
C GLU A 220 8.42 16.22 -17.68
N VAL A 221 9.48 15.65 -18.26
CA VAL A 221 10.75 15.41 -17.56
C VAL A 221 11.58 16.68 -17.73
N VAL A 222 11.69 17.44 -16.65
CA VAL A 222 12.53 18.64 -16.59
C VAL A 222 13.99 18.20 -16.45
N ASP A 223 14.71 18.13 -17.57
CA ASP A 223 16.17 18.15 -17.57
C ASP A 223 16.63 19.60 -17.33
N ARG A 224 17.35 19.83 -16.22
CA ARG A 224 18.15 21.04 -16.05
C ARG A 224 19.61 20.70 -16.34
N VAL A 225 20.18 21.44 -17.30
CA VAL A 225 21.61 21.53 -17.63
C VAL A 225 22.35 22.26 -16.52
#